data_AF-A0A819IKG3-F1
#
_entry.id   AF-A0A819IKG3-F1
#
_cell.length_a   1.000
_cell.length_b   1.000
_cell.length_c   1.000
_cell.angle_alpha   90.00
_cell.angle_beta   90.00
_cell.angle_gamma   90.00
#
_symmetry.space_group_name_H-M   'P 1'
#
loop_
_entity.id
_entity.type
_entity.pdbx_description
1 polymer ?
#
loop_
_entity_poly.entity_id
_entity_poly.type
_entity_poly.pdbx_seq_one_letter_code
_entity_poly.pdbx_strand_id
1 'polypeptide(L)' 'MTDQRPETTYTFDPELNSNITGNDKPQRYDKIFFRSSTSMNNQFKPVHMELEGIQHIKTSDVVFPSSHWAIQGYFNVQN' A
#
# COMPACT_ATOMS: atom_id res chain seq x y z
N MET A 1 9.89 -9.03 -6.46
CA MET A 1 8.56 -9.62 -6.68
C MET A 1 7.57 -8.76 -5.92
N THR A 2 6.94 -7.82 -6.61
CA THR A 2 5.69 -7.19 -6.17
C THR A 2 4.67 -8.31 -5.96
N ASP A 3 3.94 -8.32 -4.84
CA ASP A 3 2.92 -9.34 -4.46
C ASP A 3 3.38 -10.47 -3.52
N GLN A 4 4.61 -10.47 -2.99
CA GLN A 4 5.07 -11.57 -2.12
C GLN A 4 4.76 -11.43 -0.63
N ARG A 5 4.12 -10.35 -0.23
CA ARG A 5 3.94 -9.98 1.18
C ARG A 5 2.44 -9.85 1.45
N PRO A 6 1.82 -10.83 2.13
CA PRO A 6 0.38 -10.83 2.39
C PRO A 6 -0.13 -9.52 3.00
N GLU A 7 0.72 -8.82 3.76
CA GLU A 7 0.42 -7.53 4.37
C GLU A 7 0.09 -6.44 3.36
N THR A 8 0.57 -6.50 2.10
CA THR A 8 0.27 -5.47 1.09
C THR A 8 -1.08 -5.67 0.39
N THR A 9 -1.86 -6.66 0.81
CA THR A 9 -3.14 -7.01 0.15
C THR A 9 -4.21 -5.96 0.43
N TYR A 10 -4.24 -5.41 1.65
CA TYR A 10 -5.26 -4.47 2.10
C TYR A 10 -4.61 -3.19 2.59
N THR A 11 -5.13 -2.05 2.15
CA THR A 11 -4.69 -0.73 2.62
C THR A 11 -5.58 -0.20 3.73
N PHE A 12 -6.71 -0.83 3.95
CA PHE A 12 -7.63 -0.56 5.05
C PHE A 12 -7.94 -1.89 5.72
N ASP A 13 -7.49 -2.05 6.96
CA ASP A 13 -7.59 -3.31 7.68
C ASP A 13 -8.00 -3.08 9.14
N PRO A 14 -9.29 -3.28 9.48
CA PRO A 14 -9.79 -3.12 10.85
C PRO A 14 -9.23 -4.16 11.84
N GLU A 15 -8.64 -5.26 11.37
CA GLU A 15 -8.00 -6.27 12.23
C GLU A 15 -6.61 -5.83 12.68
N LEU A 16 -5.94 -4.98 11.88
CA LEU A 16 -4.56 -4.52 12.11
C LEU A 16 -4.44 -3.04 12.47
N ASN A 17 -5.45 -2.22 12.17
CA ASN A 17 -5.44 -0.78 12.41
C ASN A 17 -6.49 -0.38 13.45
N SER A 18 -6.03 -0.09 14.67
CA SER A 18 -6.85 0.33 15.81
C SER A 18 -7.58 1.67 15.62
N ASN A 19 -7.21 2.46 14.60
CA ASN A 19 -7.93 3.70 14.27
C ASN A 19 -9.33 3.41 13.68
N ILE A 20 -9.56 2.21 13.14
CA ILE A 20 -10.82 1.85 12.51
C ILE A 20 -11.75 1.27 13.56
N THR A 21 -12.92 1.89 13.72
CA THR A 21 -13.97 1.40 14.61
C THR A 21 -15.14 0.88 13.77
N GLY A 22 -15.55 -0.38 13.97
CA GLY A 22 -16.72 -0.94 13.29
C GLY A 22 -16.52 -2.39 12.84
N ASN A 23 -17.49 -2.91 12.09
CA ASN A 23 -17.49 -4.28 11.54
C ASN A 23 -17.11 -4.30 10.05
N ASP A 24 -16.36 -3.31 9.59
CA ASP A 24 -15.86 -3.31 8.22
C ASP A 24 -14.93 -4.51 8.00
N LYS A 25 -14.86 -4.98 6.75
CA LYS A 25 -13.92 -6.05 6.35
C LYS A 25 -12.66 -5.41 5.79
N PRO A 26 -11.49 -6.08 5.85
CA PRO A 26 -10.29 -5.60 5.17
C PRO A 26 -10.57 -5.32 3.69
N GLN A 27 -10.15 -4.15 3.20
CA GLN A 27 -10.37 -3.69 1.84
C GLN A 27 -9.09 -3.14 1.21
N ARG A 28 -9.00 -3.32 -0.11
CA ARG A 28 -8.00 -2.67 -0.96
C ARG A 28 -8.62 -1.45 -1.62
N TYR A 29 -8.80 -0.38 -0.85
CA TYR A 29 -9.35 0.88 -1.36
C TYR A 29 -8.33 1.62 -2.21
N ASP A 30 -7.08 1.68 -1.75
CA ASP A 30 -6.00 2.38 -2.43
C ASP A 30 -5.39 1.46 -3.49
N LYS A 31 -5.20 2.01 -4.70
CA LYS A 31 -4.72 1.27 -5.87
C LYS A 31 -3.90 2.19 -6.76
N ILE A 32 -2.82 1.65 -7.33
CA ILE A 32 -2.03 2.34 -8.34
C ILE A 32 -2.28 1.67 -9.68
N PHE A 33 -2.79 2.43 -10.63
CA PHE A 33 -2.92 2.03 -12.03
C PHE A 33 -1.97 2.88 -12.86
N PHE A 34 -1.22 2.26 -13.75
CA PHE A 34 -0.33 2.96 -14.67
C PHE A 34 -0.58 2.51 -16.09
N ARG A 35 -0.33 3.42 -17.03
CA ARG A 35 -0.41 3.17 -18.46
C ARG A 35 0.93 3.55 -19.08
N SER A 36 1.61 2.58 -19.66
CA SER A 36 2.76 2.80 -20.54
C SER A 36 2.28 3.06 -21.97
N SER A 37 3.04 3.83 -22.75
CA SER A 37 2.81 3.87 -24.20
C SER A 37 3.19 2.51 -24.80
N THR A 38 2.60 2.16 -25.95
CA THR A 38 2.88 0.88 -26.62
C THR A 38 4.37 0.75 -26.99
N SER A 39 5.05 1.86 -27.28
CA SER A 39 6.50 1.91 -27.51
C SER A 39 7.34 1.73 -26.25
N MET A 40 6.77 1.88 -25.05
CA MET A 40 7.44 1.80 -23.75
C MET A 40 6.91 0.65 -22.88
N ASN A 41 6.22 -0.34 -23.47
CA ASN A 41 5.58 -1.44 -22.73
C ASN A 41 6.54 -2.26 -21.84
N ASN A 42 7.84 -2.20 -22.11
CA ASN A 42 8.88 -2.85 -21.31
C ASN A 42 9.65 -1.91 -20.38
N GLN A 43 9.46 -0.59 -20.51
CA GLN A 43 10.28 0.41 -19.83
C GLN A 43 9.72 0.89 -18.50
N PHE A 44 8.44 0.61 -18.20
CA PHE A 44 7.80 0.98 -16.94
C PHE A 44 7.23 -0.27 -16.27
N LYS A 45 8.03 -0.89 -15.40
CA LYS A 45 7.63 -2.08 -14.63
C LYS A 45 7.72 -1.79 -13.13
N PRO A 46 6.68 -2.13 -12.34
CA PRO A 46 6.77 -2.08 -10.89
C PRO A 46 7.79 -3.12 -10.44
N VAL A 47 8.75 -2.69 -9.64
CA VAL A 47 9.87 -3.52 -9.15
C VAL A 47 9.57 -4.01 -7.75
N HIS A 48 8.97 -3.13 -6.95
CA HIS A 48 8.64 -3.33 -5.56
C HIS A 48 7.40 -2.53 -5.18
N MET A 49 6.59 -3.08 -4.29
CA MET A 49 5.42 -2.41 -3.70
C MET A 49 5.39 -2.81 -2.22
N GLU A 50 5.19 -1.83 -1.36
CA GLU A 50 5.09 -2.02 0.09
C GLU A 50 4.07 -1.07 0.71
N LEU A 51 3.70 -1.37 1.95
CA LEU A 51 2.87 -0.49 2.77
C LEU A 51 3.72 0.35 3.70
N GLU A 52 3.31 1.60 3.85
CA GLU A 52 3.95 2.58 4.72
C GLU A 52 2.97 3.13 5.76
N GLY A 53 3.54 3.67 6.84
CA GLY A 53 2.75 4.19 7.97
C GLY A 53 2.15 3.10 8.87
N ILE A 54 2.69 1.87 8.82
CA ILE A 54 2.25 0.72 9.62
C ILE A 54 2.75 0.73 11.08
N GLN A 55 3.42 1.81 11.50
CA GLN A 55 3.97 1.95 12.84
C GLN A 55 3.11 2.94 13.64
N HIS A 56 2.89 2.65 14.92
CA HIS A 56 2.21 3.59 15.80
C HIS A 56 2.99 4.92 15.92
N ILE A 57 2.24 6.00 16.09
CA ILE A 57 2.83 7.30 16.41
C ILE A 57 3.44 7.19 17.80
N LYS A 58 4.73 7.52 17.96
CA LYS A 58 5.48 7.34 19.21
C LYS A 58 4.85 7.93 20.48
N THR A 59 3.99 8.95 20.32
CA THR A 59 3.31 9.61 21.44
C THR A 59 1.97 8.94 21.81
N SER A 60 1.57 7.91 21.06
CA SER A 60 0.33 7.17 21.25
C SER A 60 0.51 5.74 20.75
N ASP A 61 0.72 4.80 21.69
CA ASP A 61 0.90 3.37 21.39
C ASP A 61 -0.36 2.69 20.82
N VAL A 62 -1.45 3.43 20.63
CA VAL A 62 -2.74 2.92 20.16
C VAL A 62 -3.21 3.59 18.87
N VAL A 63 -2.47 4.57 18.34
CA VAL A 63 -2.88 5.34 17.17
C VAL A 63 -1.85 5.22 16.07
N PHE A 64 -2.32 4.81 14.90
CA PHE A 64 -1.57 4.85 13.66
C PHE A 64 -1.68 6.23 13.00
N PRO A 65 -0.78 6.58 12.05
CA PRO A 65 -0.85 7.84 11.31
C PRO A 65 -2.18 8.09 10.58
N SER A 66 -2.86 7.03 10.15
CA SER A 66 -4.10 7.09 9.38
C SER A 66 -4.91 5.80 9.58
N SER A 67 -6.20 5.79 9.24
CA SER A 67 -6.99 4.56 9.09
C SER A 67 -6.63 3.76 7.85
N HIS A 68 -5.84 4.34 6.94
CA HIS A 68 -5.29 3.70 5.75
C HIS A 68 -3.76 3.57 5.84
N TRP A 69 -3.23 2.46 5.35
CA TRP A 69 -1.82 2.30 5.02
C TRP A 69 -1.51 2.94 3.67
N ALA A 70 -0.39 3.65 3.59
CA ALA A 70 0.06 4.23 2.33
C ALA A 70 0.66 3.14 1.43
N ILE A 71 0.46 3.25 0.11
CA ILE A 71 1.15 2.39 -0.86
C ILE A 71 2.40 3.13 -1.32
N GLN A 72 3.56 2.49 -1.17
CA GLN A 72 4.80 2.93 -1.80
C GLN A 72 5.17 1.97 -2.93
N GLY A 73 5.24 2.50 -4.16
CA GLY A 73 5.61 1.74 -5.35
C GLY A 73 6.94 2.25 -5.92
N TYR A 74 7.83 1.31 -6.24
CA TYR A 74 9.09 1.59 -6.92
C TYR A 74 8.99 1.10 -8.36
N PHE A 75 9.25 1.98 -9.32
CA PHE A 75 9.16 1.70 -10.74
C PHE A 75 10.51 1.93 -11.38
N ASN A 76 10.96 0.95 -12.17
CA ASN A 76 12.10 1.18 -13.04
C ASN A 76 11.61 1.93 -14.27
N VAL A 77 12.27 3.04 -14.59
CA VAL A 77 12.10 3.79 -15.83
C VAL A 77 13.36 3.60 -16.65
N GLN A 78 13.26 2.85 -17.74
CA GLN A 78 14.36 2.67 -18.68
C GLN A 78 14.25 3.73 -19.78
N ASN A 79 15.28 4.57 -19.91
CA ASN A 79 15.44 5.47 -21.06
C ASN A 79 16.06 4.72 -22.24
#